data_AF-A0A954LL27-F1
#
_entry.id   AF-A0A954LL27-F1
#
_cell.length_a   1.000
_cell.length_b   1.000
_cell.length_c   1.000
_cell.angle_alpha   90.00
_cell.angle_beta   90.00
_cell.angle_gamma   90.00
#
_symmetry.space_group_name_H-M   'P 1'
#
loop_
_entity.id
_entity.type
_entity.pdbx_description
1 polymer ?
#
loop_
_entity_poly.entity_id
_entity_poly.type
_entity_poly.pdbx_seq_one_letter_code
_entity_poly.pdbx_strand_id
1 'polypeptide(L)'
;AITGEGLEELKATISKRLSENRRGARQLIGSTAARCRESLTAAASSLEEAQNAAEHFLGDEIVALELHQVLDHLGRILGTVFTDDILDRIFSKFCIGK
;
A
#
# COMPACT_ATOMS: atom_id res chain seq x y z
N ALA A 1 17.29 -5.55 7.70
CA ALA A 1 16.95 -4.96 6.40
C ALA A 1 16.50 -3.53 6.71
N ILE A 2 17.32 -2.52 6.40
CA ILE A 2 17.29 -1.21 7.10
C ILE A 2 17.16 0.00 6.14
N THR A 3 17.18 -0.18 4.82
CA THR A 3 17.48 0.92 3.88
C THR A 3 16.30 1.46 3.05
N GLY A 4 15.06 1.03 3.27
CA GLY A 4 13.93 1.50 2.43
C GLY A 4 14.01 1.06 0.94
N GLU A 5 15.08 0.39 0.51
CA GLU A 5 15.31 -0.05 -0.88
C GLU A 5 14.16 -0.91 -1.44
N GLY A 6 13.57 -1.79 -0.61
CA GLY A 6 12.45 -2.62 -1.04
C GLY A 6 11.14 -1.85 -1.24
N LEU A 7 11.01 -0.66 -0.65
CA LEU A 7 9.79 0.14 -0.72
C LEU A 7 9.67 0.87 -2.06
N GLU A 8 10.80 1.32 -2.62
CA GLU A 8 10.82 1.90 -3.96
C GLU A 8 10.49 0.85 -5.03
N GLU A 9 11.00 -0.38 -4.88
CA GLU A 9 10.61 -1.50 -5.74
C GLU A 9 9.11 -1.83 -5.61
N LEU A 10 8.56 -1.77 -4.39
CA LEU A 10 7.14 -1.96 -4.14
C LEU A 10 6.29 -0.87 -4.83
N LYS A 11 6.66 0.41 -4.68
CA LYS A 11 6.00 1.55 -5.37
C LYS A 11 6.00 1.38 -6.88
N ALA A 12 7.15 1.01 -7.45
CA ALA A 12 7.29 0.77 -8.88
C ALA A 12 6.39 -0.37 -9.36
N THR A 13 6.34 -1.47 -8.60
CA THR A 13 5.51 -2.63 -8.90
C THR A 13 4.02 -2.30 -8.85
N ILE A 14 3.57 -1.57 -7.82
CA ILE A 14 2.17 -1.13 -7.68
C ILE A 14 1.79 -0.25 -8.88
N SER A 15 2.63 0.72 -9.23
CA SER A 15 2.40 1.64 -10.36
C SER A 15 2.30 0.90 -11.70
N LYS A 16 3.17 -0.09 -11.92
CA LYS A 16 3.13 -0.95 -13.11
C LYS A 16 1.84 -1.75 -13.19
N ARG A 17 1.40 -2.39 -12.10
CA ARG A 17 0.16 -3.19 -12.08
C ARG A 17 -1.08 -2.33 -12.32
N LEU A 18 -1.14 -1.14 -11.73
CA LEU A 18 -2.26 -0.21 -11.91
C LEU A 18 -2.35 0.33 -13.35
N SER A 19 -1.21 0.59 -13.99
CA SER A 19 -1.16 1.07 -15.38
C SER A 19 -1.47 -0.03 -16.40
N GLU A 20 -1.08 -1.28 -16.15
CA GLU A 20 -1.46 -2.44 -16.97
C GLU A 20 -2.99 -2.69 -16.94
N ASN A 21 -3.62 -2.50 -15.78
CA ASN A 21 -5.06 -2.71 -15.61
C ASN A 21 -5.94 -1.59 -16.23
N ARG A 22 -5.35 -0.46 -16.66
CA ARG A 22 -6.07 0.64 -17.33
C ARG A 22 -6.52 0.31 -18.75
N ARG A 23 -5.97 -0.73 -19.40
CA ARG A 23 -6.29 -1.04 -20.81
C ARG A 23 -7.73 -1.53 -21.04
N GLY A 24 -8.49 -1.84 -19.99
CA GLY A 24 -9.91 -2.24 -20.06
C GLY A 24 -10.93 -1.16 -19.65
N ALA A 25 -10.50 -0.03 -19.06
CA ALA A 25 -11.41 0.93 -18.43
C ALA A 25 -11.99 1.95 -19.44
N ARG A 26 -12.91 1.49 -20.29
CA ARG A 26 -13.83 2.37 -21.04
C ARG A 26 -14.73 3.10 -20.04
N GLN A 27 -14.50 4.40 -19.86
CA GLN A 27 -15.31 5.34 -19.06
C GLN A 27 -15.60 4.89 -17.61
N LEU A 28 -14.65 5.15 -16.70
CA LEU A 28 -15.00 5.32 -15.29
C LEU A 28 -15.93 6.54 -15.19
N ILE A 29 -17.17 6.30 -14.74
CA ILE A 29 -18.14 7.35 -14.40
C ILE A 29 -17.46 8.35 -13.45
N GLY A 30 -17.68 9.66 -13.63
CA GLY A 30 -16.90 10.71 -12.96
C GLY A 30 -16.81 10.58 -11.43
N SER A 31 -17.83 10.04 -10.77
CA SER A 31 -17.84 9.75 -9.33
C SER A 31 -16.91 8.59 -8.95
N THR A 32 -16.90 7.50 -9.73
CA THR A 32 -15.98 6.36 -9.53
C THR A 32 -14.54 6.77 -9.77
N ALA A 33 -14.27 7.57 -10.81
CA ALA A 33 -12.94 8.10 -11.07
C ALA A 33 -12.43 9.01 -9.94
N ALA A 34 -13.31 9.82 -9.34
CA ALA A 34 -12.98 10.68 -8.21
C ALA A 34 -12.66 9.87 -6.94
N ARG A 35 -13.49 8.89 -6.59
CA ARG A 35 -13.25 8.00 -5.43
C ARG A 35 -11.98 7.16 -5.58
N CYS A 36 -11.72 6.65 -6.79
CA CYS A 36 -10.47 5.93 -7.08
C CYS A 36 -9.25 6.85 -6.94
N ARG A 37 -9.33 8.08 -7.46
CA ARG A 37 -8.24 9.05 -7.31
C ARG A 37 -7.95 9.36 -5.85
N GLU A 38 -8.98 9.64 -5.06
CA GLU A 38 -8.84 9.90 -3.62
C GLU A 38 -8.21 8.71 -2.89
N SER A 39 -8.66 7.49 -3.18
CA SER A 39 -8.08 6.28 -2.58
C SER A 39 -6.62 6.06 -3.01
N LEU A 40 -6.26 6.34 -4.27
CA LEU A 40 -4.86 6.26 -4.73
C LEU A 40 -3.98 7.33 -4.08
N THR A 41 -4.49 8.55 -3.90
CA THR A 41 -3.77 9.62 -3.21
C THR A 41 -3.52 9.26 -1.75
N ALA A 42 -4.53 8.71 -1.06
CA ALA A 42 -4.37 8.26 0.32
C ALA A 42 -3.36 7.09 0.43
N ALA A 43 -3.43 6.12 -0.48
CA ALA A 43 -2.44 5.03 -0.55
C ALA A 43 -1.01 5.53 -0.79
N ALA A 44 -0.84 6.56 -1.63
CA ALA A 44 0.47 7.15 -1.86
C ALA A 44 1.00 7.87 -0.61
N SER A 45 0.15 8.58 0.11
CA SER A 45 0.51 9.25 1.37
C SER A 45 1.00 8.25 2.42
N SER A 46 0.26 7.15 2.64
CA SER A 46 0.70 6.11 3.59
C SER A 46 1.98 5.40 3.14
N LEU A 47 2.23 5.27 1.83
CA LEU A 47 3.52 4.76 1.34
C LEU A 47 4.68 5.70 1.66
N GLU A 48 4.47 7.01 1.63
CA GLU A 48 5.48 8.00 2.03
C GLU A 48 5.73 7.95 3.54
N GLU A 49 4.69 7.80 4.35
CA GLU A 49 4.84 7.63 5.81
C GLU A 49 5.56 6.32 6.16
N ALA A 50 5.23 5.22 5.49
CA ALA A 50 5.96 3.94 5.64
C ALA A 50 7.45 4.09 5.29
N GLN A 51 7.76 4.87 4.24
CA GLN A 51 9.13 5.17 3.85
C GLN A 51 9.86 5.97 4.92
N ASN A 52 9.22 7.04 5.38
CA ASN A 52 9.77 7.89 6.42
C ASN A 52 10.04 7.09 7.70
N ALA A 53 9.09 6.25 8.12
CA ALA A 53 9.23 5.40 9.28
C ALA A 53 10.38 4.40 9.15
N ALA A 54 10.60 3.84 7.96
CA ALA A 54 11.73 2.96 7.68
C ALA A 54 13.07 3.71 7.68
N GLU A 55 13.15 4.87 7.02
CA GLU A 55 14.37 5.68 6.90
C GLU A 55 14.81 6.30 8.24
N HIS A 56 13.85 6.69 9.07
CA HIS A 56 14.10 7.31 10.38
C HIS A 56 14.05 6.33 11.55
N PHE A 57 13.98 5.02 11.28
CA PHE A 57 13.99 3.97 12.31
C PHE A 57 12.89 4.15 13.37
N LEU A 58 11.71 4.60 12.95
CA LEU A 58 10.59 4.86 13.87
C LEU A 58 9.96 3.57 14.42
N GLY A 59 10.33 2.40 13.87
CA GLY A 59 9.95 1.08 14.34
C GLY A 59 9.16 0.28 13.30
N ASP A 60 9.40 -1.02 13.27
CA ASP A 60 8.79 -1.94 12.29
C ASP A 60 7.26 -1.98 12.41
N GLU A 61 6.71 -1.73 13.60
CA GLU A 61 5.27 -1.64 13.85
C GLU A 61 4.63 -0.47 13.09
N ILE A 62 5.32 0.67 13.00
CA ILE A 62 4.83 1.86 12.28
C ILE A 62 4.90 1.63 10.78
N VAL A 63 5.99 1.03 10.30
CA VAL A 63 6.10 0.65 8.88
C VAL A 63 4.98 -0.32 8.48
N ALA A 64 4.70 -1.32 9.32
CA ALA A 64 3.63 -2.29 9.09
C ALA A 64 2.23 -1.64 9.09
N LEU A 65 1.99 -0.74 10.04
CA LEU A 65 0.74 0.03 10.12
C LEU A 65 0.49 0.85 8.86
N GLU A 66 1.49 1.58 8.40
CA GLU A 66 1.36 2.41 7.20
C GLU A 66 1.16 1.55 5.94
N LEU A 67 1.90 0.45 5.79
CA LEU A 67 1.67 -0.49 4.68
C LEU A 67 0.28 -1.11 4.70
N HIS A 68 -0.32 -1.30 5.88
CA HIS A 68 -1.70 -1.76 5.98
C HIS A 68 -2.69 -0.71 5.45
N GLN A 69 -2.51 0.56 5.82
CA GLN A 69 -3.34 1.66 5.27
C GLN A 69 -3.27 1.72 3.75
N VAL A 70 -2.07 1.52 3.16
CA VAL A 70 -1.89 1.43 1.71
C VAL A 70 -2.77 0.34 1.10
N LEU A 71 -2.74 -0.86 1.68
CA LEU A 71 -3.50 -2.01 1.19
C LEU A 71 -5.01 -1.77 1.33
N ASP A 72 -5.46 -1.20 2.42
CA ASP A 72 -6.87 -0.83 2.64
C ASP A 72 -7.37 0.15 1.57
N HIS A 73 -6.59 1.20 1.29
CA HIS A 73 -6.92 2.17 0.26
C HIS A 73 -6.96 1.54 -1.14
N LEU A 74 -6.02 0.64 -1.45
CA LEU A 74 -6.03 -0.12 -2.71
C LEU A 74 -7.21 -1.11 -2.78
N GLY A 75 -7.59 -1.72 -1.66
CA GLY A 75 -8.72 -2.65 -1.56
C GLY A 75 -10.04 -1.99 -1.88
N ARG A 76 -10.24 -0.75 -1.41
CA ARG A 76 -11.42 0.08 -1.75
C ARG A 76 -11.57 0.30 -3.25
N ILE A 77 -10.47 0.40 -4.00
CA ILE A 77 -10.49 0.57 -5.47
C ILE A 77 -10.82 -0.74 -6.16
N LEU A 78 -10.25 -1.85 -5.67
CA LEU A 78 -10.38 -3.18 -6.27
C LEU A 78 -11.68 -3.89 -5.86
N GLY A 79 -12.43 -3.35 -4.89
CA GLY A 79 -13.60 -4.00 -4.30
C GLY A 79 -13.22 -5.19 -3.41
N THR A 80 -11.95 -5.27 -3.00
CA THR A 80 -11.42 -6.33 -2.15
C THR A 80 -11.27 -5.82 -0.73
N VAL A 81 -11.83 -6.53 0.24
CA VAL A 81 -11.53 -6.30 1.66
C VAL A 81 -10.31 -7.15 1.99
N PHE A 82 -9.22 -6.49 2.36
CA PHE A 82 -8.05 -7.19 2.87
C PHE A 82 -8.24 -7.36 4.39
N THR A 83 -8.69 -8.55 4.81
CA THR A 83 -8.85 -8.90 6.23
C THR A 83 -7.52 -9.27 6.89
N ASP A 84 -7.54 -9.41 8.23
CA ASP A 84 -6.43 -9.67 9.17
C ASP A 84 -5.31 -10.62 8.70
N ASP A 85 -5.58 -11.53 7.76
CA ASP A 85 -4.60 -12.45 7.14
C ASP A 85 -3.35 -11.75 6.58
N ILE A 86 -3.47 -10.48 6.16
CA ILE A 86 -2.30 -9.70 5.71
C ILE A 86 -1.40 -9.33 6.87
N LEU A 87 -1.97 -8.92 8.02
CA LEU A 87 -1.20 -8.59 9.21
C LEU A 87 -0.44 -9.81 9.68
N ASP A 88 -1.12 -10.96 9.79
CA ASP A 88 -0.49 -12.23 10.16
C ASP A 88 0.66 -12.59 9.20
N ARG A 89 0.52 -12.33 7.91
CA ARG A 89 1.55 -12.67 6.92
C ARG A 89 2.73 -11.71 6.93
N ILE A 90 2.49 -10.42 7.17
CA ILE A 90 3.54 -9.42 7.39
C ILE A 90 4.28 -9.79 8.67
N PHE A 91 3.57 -9.90 9.80
CA PHE A 91 4.12 -10.24 11.11
C PHE A 91 4.68 -11.67 11.21
N SER A 92 4.32 -12.61 10.34
CA SER A 92 4.93 -13.95 10.33
C SER A 92 6.39 -13.94 9.85
N LYS A 93 6.78 -12.90 9.11
CA LYS A 93 8.14 -12.77 8.55
C LYS A 93 9.02 -11.82 9.35
N PHE A 94 8.42 -10.93 10.14
CA PHE A 94 9.14 -10.20 11.17
C PHE A 94 9.17 -11.12 12.38
N CYS A 95 10.34 -11.57 12.80
CA CYS A 95 10.46 -12.23 14.10
C CYS A 95 9.93 -11.23 15.14
N ILE A 96 8.67 -11.34 15.53
CA ILE A 96 8.15 -10.77 16.77
C ILE A 96 8.94 -11.52 17.83
N GLY A 97 10.05 -10.91 18.23
CA GLY A 97 10.93 -11.42 19.25
C GLY A 97 10.14 -11.56 20.54
N LYS A 98 10.47 -12.63 21.27
CA LYS A 98 10.49 -12.55 22.72
C LYS A 98 11.32 -11.36 23.19
#